data_AF-A0A957L9G7-F1
#
_entry.id   AF-A0A957L9G7-F1
#
_cell.length_a   1.000
_cell.length_b   1.000
_cell.length_c   1.000
_cell.angle_alpha   90.00
_cell.angle_beta   90.00
_cell.angle_gamma   90.00
#
_symmetry.space_group_name_H-M   'P 1'
#
loop_
_entity.id
_entity.type
_entity.pdbx_description
1 polymer ?
#
loop_
_entity_poly.entity_id
_entity_poly.type
_entity_poly.pdbx_seq_one_letter_code
_entity_poly.pdbx_strand_id
1 'polypeptide(L)'
;MKIYTIDTYHQTIPRYIAVYLIFGSDGPVLVETGPGSVTPAVVEGIKAHGVQPGDIKHVLVTHIHLDHAGAAGWWAQQGAHIYVHEVGARHLVDPSRLMASATRIYGDKMDS
;
A
#
# COMPACT_ATOMS: atom_id res chain seq x y z
N MET A 1 -2.86 13.23 -17.39
CA MET A 1 -2.85 12.54 -16.08
C MET A 1 -1.43 12.59 -15.53
N LYS A 2 -1.24 13.03 -14.29
CA LYS A 2 0.10 13.12 -13.67
C LYS A 2 0.28 11.92 -12.74
N ILE A 3 1.40 11.21 -12.90
CA ILE A 3 1.76 10.03 -12.13
C ILE A 3 3.09 10.31 -11.45
N TYR A 4 3.16 10.01 -10.16
CA TYR A 4 4.38 10.10 -9.37
C TYR A 4 4.70 8.73 -8.80
N THR A 5 5.95 8.32 -8.95
CA THR A 5 6.46 7.11 -8.31
C THR A 5 7.02 7.48 -6.95
N ILE A 6 6.49 6.86 -5.91
CA ILE A 6 6.99 6.92 -4.55
C ILE A 6 7.84 5.66 -4.33
N ASP A 7 9.15 5.84 -4.28
CA ASP A 7 10.07 4.79 -3.85
C ASP A 7 9.94 4.61 -2.33
N THR A 8 9.63 3.40 -1.89
CA THR A 8 9.34 3.15 -0.47
C THR A 8 10.61 2.88 0.34
N TYR A 9 11.77 2.72 -0.32
CA TYR A 9 13.03 2.33 0.32
C TYR A 9 12.89 1.12 1.26
N HIS A 10 12.06 0.14 0.86
CA HIS A 10 11.86 -1.06 1.66
C HIS A 10 13.20 -1.73 1.97
N GLN A 11 13.44 -2.07 3.24
CA GLN A 11 14.72 -2.59 3.74
C GLN A 11 15.93 -1.69 3.42
N THR A 12 15.72 -0.38 3.29
CA THR A 12 16.72 0.63 2.90
C THR A 12 17.28 0.45 1.48
N ILE A 13 16.64 -0.39 0.65
CA ILE A 13 17.04 -0.64 -0.73
C ILE A 13 16.30 0.35 -1.65
N PRO A 14 17.01 1.20 -2.41
CA PRO A 14 16.36 2.11 -3.36
C PRO A 14 15.76 1.34 -4.53
N ARG A 15 14.60 1.79 -5.01
CA ARG A 15 13.87 1.27 -6.17
C ARG A 15 13.50 -0.21 -6.03
N TYR A 16 13.15 -0.62 -4.82
CA TYR A 16 12.83 -2.02 -4.52
C TYR A 16 11.33 -2.29 -4.56
N ILE A 17 10.54 -1.46 -3.88
CA ILE A 17 9.07 -1.47 -3.90
C ILE A 17 8.62 -0.04 -4.20
N ALA A 18 7.61 0.09 -5.06
CA ALA A 18 7.06 1.37 -5.45
C ALA A 18 5.56 1.44 -5.17
N VAL A 19 5.12 2.62 -4.77
CA VAL A 19 3.72 3.03 -4.72
C VAL A 19 3.53 4.18 -5.70
N TYR A 20 2.40 4.24 -6.39
CA TYR A 20 2.14 5.31 -7.35
C TYR A 20 1.06 6.25 -6.85
N LEU A 21 1.33 7.55 -6.88
CA LEU A 21 0.35 8.60 -6.67
C LEU A 21 -0.10 9.14 -8.02
N ILE A 22 -1.40 9.04 -8.30
CA ILE A 22 -2.01 9.48 -9.56
C ILE A 22 -3.04 10.57 -9.25
N PHE A 23 -2.98 11.68 -9.97
CA PHE A 23 -4.01 12.72 -9.88
C PHE A 23 -5.08 12.49 -10.94
N GLY A 24 -6.25 12.04 -10.49
CA GLY A 24 -7.46 11.86 -11.29
C GLY A 24 -8.44 13.04 -11.17
N SER A 25 -9.58 12.93 -11.82
CA SER A 25 -10.65 13.94 -11.76
C SER A 25 -11.32 14.04 -10.37
N ASP A 26 -11.38 12.93 -9.64
CA ASP A 26 -11.93 12.84 -8.28
C ASP A 26 -10.87 13.02 -7.18
N GLY A 27 -9.69 13.52 -7.54
CA GLY A 27 -8.59 13.76 -6.62
C GLY A 27 -7.47 12.71 -6.68
N PRO A 28 -6.60 12.67 -5.65
CA PRO A 28 -5.44 11.79 -5.63
C PRO A 28 -5.83 10.32 -5.36
N VAL A 29 -5.21 9.43 -6.12
CA VAL A 29 -5.40 7.98 -6.06
C VAL A 29 -4.05 7.34 -5.78
N LEU A 30 -4.03 6.33 -4.91
CA LEU A 30 -2.88 5.46 -4.74
C LEU A 30 -3.04 4.17 -5.52
N VAL A 31 -1.95 3.74 -6.16
CA VAL A 31 -1.80 2.38 -6.67
C VAL A 31 -0.70 1.71 -5.87
N GLU A 32 -1.06 0.60 -5.25
CA GLU A 32 -0.33 -0.08 -4.18
C GLU A 32 -0.24 0.68 -2.86
N THR A 33 0.12 -0.07 -1.82
CA THR A 33 0.32 0.44 -0.46
C THR A 33 1.69 0.11 0.10
N GLY A 34 2.37 -0.88 -0.49
CA GLY A 34 3.59 -1.46 0.05
C GLY A 34 3.31 -2.40 1.24
N PRO A 35 4.38 -2.98 1.83
CA PRO A 35 4.29 -3.63 3.13
C PRO A 35 3.94 -2.63 4.24
N GLY A 36 3.36 -3.13 5.33
CA GLY A 36 3.00 -2.30 6.48
C GLY A 36 4.17 -1.45 7.01
N SER A 37 5.39 -2.01 6.98
CA SER A 37 6.62 -1.37 7.46
C SER A 37 7.01 -0.09 6.70
N VAL A 38 6.53 0.10 5.46
CA VAL A 38 6.87 1.29 4.66
C VAL A 38 5.78 2.36 4.64
N THR A 39 4.69 2.17 5.41
CA THR A 39 3.60 3.16 5.49
C THR A 39 4.10 4.59 5.75
N PRO A 40 5.08 4.85 6.67
CA PRO A 40 5.62 6.19 6.88
C PRO A 40 6.27 6.79 5.61
N ALA A 41 7.02 5.98 4.85
CA ALA A 41 7.66 6.43 3.62
C ALA A 41 6.64 6.82 2.54
N VAL A 42 5.55 6.03 2.42
CA VAL A 42 4.46 6.35 1.49
C VAL A 42 3.75 7.64 1.89
N VAL A 43 3.48 7.82 3.19
CA VAL A 43 2.87 9.05 3.72
C VAL A 43 3.73 10.29 3.44
N GLU A 44 5.04 10.20 3.67
CA GLU A 44 5.94 11.32 3.34
C GLU A 44 6.03 11.56 1.83
N GLY A 45 6.00 10.51 1.02
CA GLY A 45 5.96 10.59 -0.44
C GLY A 45 4.73 11.35 -0.97
N ILE A 46 3.53 11.10 -0.44
CA ILE A 46 2.33 11.84 -0.85
C ILE A 46 2.35 13.29 -0.35
N LYS A 47 2.87 13.54 0.86
CA LYS A 47 3.00 14.89 1.42
C LYS A 47 3.95 15.77 0.61
N ALA A 48 5.00 15.20 0.03
CA ALA A 48 5.90 15.90 -0.89
C ALA A 48 5.17 16.44 -2.14
N HIS A 49 3.97 15.93 -2.43
CA HIS A 49 3.08 16.39 -3.49
C HIS A 49 1.86 17.17 -2.99
N GLY A 50 1.87 17.59 -1.72
CA GLY A 50 0.81 18.39 -1.11
C GLY A 50 -0.46 17.61 -0.77
N VAL A 51 -0.36 16.28 -0.66
CA VAL A 51 -1.49 15.38 -0.39
C VAL A 51 -1.40 14.84 1.04
N GLN A 52 -2.48 14.92 1.80
CA GLN A 52 -2.58 14.30 3.12
C GLN A 52 -3.17 12.89 3.01
N PRO A 53 -2.91 11.98 3.97
CA PRO A 53 -3.48 10.63 3.93
C PRO A 53 -5.01 10.61 3.79
N GLY A 54 -5.70 11.52 4.48
CA GLY A 54 -7.16 11.64 4.41
C GLY A 54 -7.71 12.15 3.06
N ASP A 55 -6.86 12.69 2.18
CA ASP A 55 -7.25 13.10 0.83
C ASP A 55 -7.34 11.92 -0.13
N ILE A 56 -6.64 10.81 0.18
CA ILE A 56 -6.69 9.58 -0.62
C ILE A 56 -8.03 8.88 -0.39
N LYS A 57 -8.94 8.97 -1.37
CA LYS A 57 -10.24 8.29 -1.32
C LYS A 57 -10.24 6.94 -2.03
N HIS A 58 -9.28 6.71 -2.91
CA HIS A 58 -9.18 5.50 -3.71
C HIS A 58 -7.78 4.91 -3.63
N VAL A 59 -7.71 3.63 -3.27
CA VAL A 59 -6.47 2.84 -3.27
C VAL A 59 -6.72 1.60 -4.10
N LEU A 60 -5.95 1.42 -5.17
CA LEU A 60 -6.02 0.22 -6.00
C LEU A 60 -4.82 -0.66 -5.69
N VAL A 61 -5.03 -1.94 -5.44
CA VAL A 61 -3.94 -2.92 -5.31
C VAL A 61 -4.00 -3.88 -6.49
N THR A 62 -2.86 -4.17 -7.11
CA THR A 62 -2.82 -5.12 -8.25
C THR A 62 -3.10 -6.54 -7.80
N HIS A 63 -2.63 -6.91 -6.61
CA HIS A 63 -2.84 -8.22 -6.01
C HIS A 63 -2.61 -8.16 -4.48
N ILE A 64 -2.86 -9.29 -3.80
CA ILE A 64 -2.98 -9.35 -2.34
C ILE A 64 -1.67 -9.66 -1.59
N HIS A 65 -0.53 -9.77 -2.27
CA HIS A 65 0.73 -10.03 -1.56
C HIS A 65 1.09 -8.86 -0.65
N LEU A 66 1.73 -9.16 0.48
CA LEU A 66 1.94 -8.19 1.55
C LEU A 66 2.91 -7.08 1.15
N ASP A 67 3.81 -7.30 0.22
CA ASP A 67 4.68 -6.29 -0.39
C ASP A 67 3.91 -5.25 -1.23
N HIS A 68 2.65 -5.51 -1.55
CA HIS A 68 1.78 -4.68 -2.37
C HIS A 68 0.59 -4.11 -1.58
N ALA A 69 -0.17 -5.01 -0.93
CA ALA A 69 -1.40 -4.71 -0.21
C ALA A 69 -1.24 -4.72 1.32
N GLY A 70 -0.02 -4.84 1.84
CA GLY A 70 0.24 -5.00 3.28
C GLY A 70 -0.26 -3.85 4.15
N ALA A 71 -0.31 -2.63 3.61
CA ALA A 71 -0.84 -1.45 4.31
C ALA A 71 -2.28 -1.09 3.92
N ALA A 72 -2.99 -1.91 3.12
CA ALA A 72 -4.35 -1.62 2.65
C ALA A 72 -5.34 -1.36 3.79
N GLY A 73 -5.27 -2.14 4.87
CA GLY A 73 -6.13 -1.93 6.05
C GLY A 73 -5.90 -0.58 6.74
N TRP A 74 -4.66 -0.10 6.79
CA TRP A 74 -4.33 1.21 7.36
C TRP A 74 -4.94 2.36 6.54
N TRP A 75 -4.87 2.27 5.21
CA TRP A 75 -5.51 3.24 4.31
C TRP A 75 -7.03 3.23 4.41
N ALA A 76 -7.65 2.05 4.56
CA ALA A 76 -9.08 1.95 4.81
C ALA A 76 -9.50 2.67 6.10
N GLN A 77 -8.68 2.59 7.15
CA GLN A 77 -8.89 3.34 8.40
C GLN A 77 -8.75 4.86 8.23
N GLN A 78 -8.02 5.33 7.21
CA GLN A 78 -7.98 6.76 6.83
C GLN A 78 -9.20 7.20 6.00
N GLY A 79 -10.12 6.28 5.69
CA GLY A 79 -11.34 6.53 4.92
C GLY A 79 -11.20 6.25 3.42
N ALA A 80 -10.15 5.55 2.98
CA ALA A 80 -10.01 5.16 1.58
C ALA A 80 -10.87 3.92 1.24
N HIS A 81 -11.44 3.89 0.04
CA HIS A 81 -11.98 2.68 -0.55
C HIS A 81 -10.85 1.87 -1.17
N ILE A 82 -10.73 0.59 -0.77
CA ILE A 82 -9.72 -0.33 -1.31
C ILE A 82 -10.31 -1.14 -2.46
N TYR A 83 -9.73 -0.99 -3.64
CA TYR A 83 -10.10 -1.71 -4.85
C TYR A 83 -9.12 -2.86 -5.07
N VAL A 84 -9.68 -4.06 -5.24
CA VAL A 84 -8.94 -5.29 -5.51
C VAL A 84 -9.79 -6.18 -6.41
N HIS A 85 -9.16 -7.09 -7.14
CA HIS A 85 -9.88 -8.14 -7.85
C HIS A 85 -10.75 -8.96 -6.88
N GLU A 86 -11.96 -9.35 -7.29
CA GLU A 86 -12.94 -10.06 -6.45
C GLU A 86 -12.38 -11.32 -5.79
N VAL A 87 -11.53 -12.06 -6.51
CA VAL A 87 -10.82 -13.25 -6.02
C VAL A 87 -9.93 -12.93 -4.81
N GLY A 88 -9.33 -11.74 -4.79
CA GLY A 88 -8.47 -11.25 -3.71
C GLY A 88 -9.25 -10.64 -2.54
N ALA A 89 -10.48 -10.18 -2.75
CA ALA A 89 -11.24 -9.40 -1.77
C ALA A 89 -11.35 -10.09 -0.40
N ARG A 90 -11.69 -11.39 -0.38
CA ARG A 90 -11.79 -12.17 0.86
C ARG A 90 -10.48 -12.21 1.66
N HIS A 91 -9.33 -12.12 0.98
CA HIS A 91 -8.02 -12.17 1.61
C HIS A 91 -7.58 -10.81 2.17
N LEU A 92 -8.15 -9.70 1.69
CA LEU A 92 -7.96 -8.39 2.32
C LEU A 92 -8.90 -8.20 3.53
N VAL A 93 -10.11 -8.76 3.46
CA VAL A 93 -11.04 -8.77 4.61
C VAL A 93 -10.48 -9.62 5.76
N ASP A 94 -9.95 -10.80 5.45
CA ASP A 94 -9.26 -11.67 6.40
C ASP A 94 -7.88 -12.08 5.86
N PRO A 95 -6.80 -11.36 6.26
CA PRO A 95 -5.44 -11.65 5.80
C PRO A 95 -4.76 -12.78 6.59
N SER A 96 -5.45 -13.48 7.50
CA SER A 96 -4.85 -14.50 8.37
C SER A 96 -4.00 -15.53 7.62
N ARG A 97 -4.47 -15.99 6.46
CA ARG A 97 -3.72 -16.95 5.62
C ARG A 97 -2.46 -16.34 5.00
N LEU A 98 -2.52 -15.09 4.56
CA LEU A 98 -1.36 -14.37 4.02
C LEU A 98 -0.31 -14.18 5.11
N MET A 99 -0.75 -13.73 6.29
CA MET A 99 0.11 -13.56 7.45
C MET A 99 0.76 -14.89 7.85
N ALA A 100 -0.01 -15.97 8.00
CA ALA A 100 0.54 -17.28 8.36
C ALA A 100 1.56 -17.81 7.33
N SER A 101 1.31 -17.59 6.04
CA SER A 101 2.24 -17.97 4.98
C SER A 101 3.53 -17.15 5.04
N ALA A 102 3.42 -15.83 5.19
CA ALA A 102 4.57 -14.94 5.28
C ALA A 102 5.40 -15.23 6.54
N THR A 103 4.76 -15.40 7.70
CA THR A 103 5.44 -15.75 8.96
C THR A 103 6.25 -17.04 8.85
N ARG A 104 5.79 -18.04 8.09
CA ARG A 104 6.55 -19.28 7.85
C ARG A 104 7.85 -19.03 7.07
N ILE A 105 7.84 -18.06 6.16
CA ILE A 105 8.98 -17.75 5.28
C ILE A 105 9.96 -16.81 5.99
N TYR A 106 9.44 -15.74 6.61
CA TYR A 106 10.26 -14.66 7.14
C TYR A 106 10.52 -14.77 8.65
N GLY A 107 9.68 -15.48 9.41
CA GLY A 107 9.83 -15.64 10.85
C GLY A 107 9.98 -14.30 11.57
N ASP A 108 11.06 -14.16 12.33
CA ASP A 108 11.39 -12.94 13.10
C ASP A 108 11.68 -11.71 12.22
N LYS A 109 11.83 -11.89 10.90
CA LYS A 109 12.04 -10.81 9.93
C LYS A 109 10.75 -10.24 9.34
N MET A 110 9.58 -10.65 9.84
CA MET A 110 8.29 -10.19 9.33
C MET A 110 8.11 -8.66 9.43
N ASP A 111 8.66 -8.04 10.48
CA ASP A 111 8.48 -6.62 10.76
C ASP A 111 9.70 -5.75 10.38
N SER A 112 10.73 -6.37 9.76
CA SER A 112 12.00 -5.70 9.40
C SER A 112 12.04 -5.16 7.97
#